data_AF-A0A7C7D817-F1
#
_entry.id   AF-A0A7C7D817-F1
#
_cell.length_a   1.000
_cell.length_b   1.000
_cell.length_c   1.000
_cell.angle_alpha   90.00
_cell.angle_beta   90.00
_cell.angle_gamma   90.00
#
_symmetry.space_group_name_H-M   'P 1'
#
loop_
_entity.id
_entity.type
_entity.pdbx_description
1 polymer ?
#
loop_
_entity_poly.entity_id
_entity_poly.type
_entity_poly.pdbx_seq_one_letter_code
_entity_poly.pdbx_strand_id
1 'polypeptide(L)'
;AQLENGVGMASKFRQEFDHALKHLPAAIPKRKVHLITGVSAAPFFDHLIKKLSHIEGLTIELHTIINNFFGPTVTVAGLLTAQDIARHIGNIKGEIFLIPQVMLKADEEVFLDDRSLEWLAGELQGMPLVVENQGRAFLEAVTGLDLEGEDCE
;
A
#
# COMPACT_ATOMS: atom_id res chain seq x y z
N ALA A 1 18.05 -16.97 17.46
CA ALA A 1 17.18 -15.89 17.99
C ALA A 1 16.72 -15.06 16.81
N GLN A 2 15.42 -14.83 16.73
CA GLN A 2 14.66 -14.60 15.51
C GLN A 2 14.91 -13.23 14.87
N LEU A 3 15.17 -13.23 13.57
CA LEU A 3 14.97 -12.10 12.65
C LEU A 3 13.66 -12.27 11.85
N GLU A 4 12.70 -13.04 12.38
CA GLU A 4 11.51 -13.48 11.65
C GLU A 4 10.41 -12.42 11.51
N ASN A 5 10.41 -11.37 12.34
CA ASN A 5 9.24 -10.49 12.44
C ASN A 5 9.25 -9.27 11.49
N GLY A 6 10.19 -9.16 10.54
CA GLY A 6 10.19 -8.03 9.59
C GLY A 6 11.01 -8.26 8.33
N VAL A 7 12.20 -8.87 8.47
CA VAL A 7 13.04 -9.24 7.31
C VAL A 7 12.41 -10.38 6.51
N GLY A 8 11.83 -11.37 7.19
CA GLY A 8 11.13 -12.49 6.57
C GLY A 8 9.91 -12.05 5.76
N MET A 9 9.08 -11.17 6.32
CA MET A 9 7.90 -10.62 5.63
C MET A 9 8.27 -9.80 4.39
N ALA A 10 9.26 -8.91 4.49
CA ALA A 10 9.71 -8.13 3.34
C ALA A 10 10.34 -8.99 2.24
N SER A 11 11.02 -10.09 2.63
CA SER A 11 11.61 -11.04 1.68
C SER A 11 10.53 -11.86 0.97
N LYS A 12 9.53 -12.37 1.69
CA LYS A 12 8.39 -13.10 1.13
C LYS A 12 7.60 -12.22 0.17
N PHE A 13 7.26 -10.99 0.61
CA PHE A 13 6.59 -10.01 -0.24
C PHE A 13 7.36 -9.76 -1.53
N ARG A 14 8.67 -9.57 -1.44
CA ARG A 14 9.52 -9.34 -2.63
C ARG A 14 9.51 -10.54 -3.58
N GLN A 15 9.56 -11.76 -3.04
CA GLN A 15 9.52 -12.97 -3.86
C GLN A 15 8.18 -13.08 -4.62
N GLU A 16 7.06 -12.90 -3.92
CA GLU A 16 5.72 -12.89 -4.51
C GLU A 16 5.58 -11.78 -5.57
N PHE A 17 6.08 -10.59 -5.26
CA PHE A 17 6.11 -9.45 -6.19
C PHE A 17 6.94 -9.76 -7.44
N ASP A 18 8.17 -10.23 -7.29
CA ASP A 18 9.09 -10.50 -8.42
C ASP A 18 8.59 -11.69 -9.27
N HIS A 19 7.83 -12.62 -8.69
CA HIS A 19 7.15 -13.67 -9.42
C HIS A 19 6.01 -13.10 -10.27
N ALA A 20 5.07 -12.40 -9.65
CA ALA A 20 3.90 -11.85 -10.33
C ALA A 20 4.25 -10.74 -11.35
N LEU A 21 5.33 -9.98 -11.13
CA LEU A 21 5.84 -8.97 -12.06
C LEU A 21 6.12 -9.53 -13.46
N LYS A 22 6.53 -10.81 -13.57
CA LYS A 22 6.83 -11.46 -14.86
C LYS A 22 5.60 -11.64 -15.75
N HIS A 23 4.41 -11.59 -15.17
CA HIS A 23 3.14 -11.78 -15.85
C HIS A 23 2.46 -10.46 -16.23
N LEU A 24 3.05 -9.32 -15.86
CA LEU A 24 2.48 -8.02 -16.19
C LEU A 24 2.69 -7.65 -17.67
N PRO A 25 1.67 -7.08 -18.33
CA PRO A 25 1.82 -6.54 -19.67
C PRO A 25 2.69 -5.27 -19.65
N ALA A 26 3.25 -4.93 -20.81
CA ALA A 26 4.01 -3.69 -20.96
C ALA A 26 3.15 -2.42 -20.87
N ALA A 27 1.82 -2.54 -21.04
CA ALA A 27 0.88 -1.44 -21.01
C ALA A 27 -0.45 -1.87 -20.39
N ILE A 28 -1.09 -0.95 -19.66
CA ILE A 28 -2.42 -1.11 -19.07
C ILE A 28 -3.29 0.13 -19.37
N PRO A 29 -4.62 0.05 -19.21
CA PRO A 29 -5.46 1.24 -19.21
C PRO A 29 -4.98 2.28 -18.19
N LYS A 30 -5.14 3.57 -18.50
CA LYS A 30 -4.69 4.66 -17.63
C LYS A 30 -5.22 4.48 -16.22
N ARG A 31 -4.31 4.33 -15.28
CA ARG A 31 -4.60 4.07 -13.87
C ARG A 31 -3.63 4.84 -13.00
N LYS A 32 -4.17 5.68 -12.12
CA LYS A 32 -3.42 6.38 -11.08
C LYS A 32 -3.83 5.87 -9.71
N VAL A 33 -2.84 5.51 -8.90
CA VAL A 33 -3.04 5.01 -7.53
C VAL A 33 -2.11 5.72 -6.55
N HIS A 34 -2.62 5.95 -5.35
CA HIS A 34 -1.89 6.55 -4.23
C HIS A 34 -1.49 5.44 -3.26
N LEU A 35 -0.20 5.18 -3.09
CA LEU A 35 0.32 4.18 -2.16
C LEU A 35 0.68 4.84 -0.84
N ILE A 36 0.07 4.39 0.25
CA ILE A 36 0.25 4.99 1.58
C ILE A 36 1.10 4.08 2.45
N THR A 37 2.17 4.61 3.04
CA THR A 37 3.06 3.83 3.91
C THR A 37 3.70 4.69 5.01
N GLY A 38 4.21 4.02 6.05
CA GLY A 38 5.07 4.65 7.05
C GLY A 38 6.52 4.80 6.57
N VAL A 39 7.26 5.66 7.26
CA VAL A 39 8.67 6.02 6.96
C VAL A 39 9.58 4.78 6.82
N SER A 40 9.43 3.76 7.66
CA SER A 40 10.30 2.57 7.62
C SER A 40 10.18 1.77 6.33
N ALA A 41 8.99 1.73 5.72
CA ALA A 41 8.72 0.94 4.52
C ALA A 41 8.80 1.77 3.23
N ALA A 42 8.90 3.09 3.31
CA ALA A 42 9.01 3.97 2.15
C ALA A 42 10.18 3.60 1.21
N PRO A 43 11.42 3.33 1.69
CA PRO A 43 12.52 2.94 0.79
C PRO A 43 12.28 1.59 0.09
N PHE A 44 11.58 0.68 0.75
CA PHE A 44 11.22 -0.62 0.19
C PHE A 44 10.23 -0.45 -0.97
N PHE A 45 9.14 0.29 -0.75
CA PHE A 45 8.14 0.54 -1.79
C PHE A 45 8.67 1.41 -2.92
N ASP A 46 9.50 2.43 -2.64
CA ASP A 46 10.17 3.23 -3.67
C ASP A 46 10.97 2.36 -4.66
N HIS A 47 11.66 1.33 -4.15
CA HIS A 47 12.36 0.38 -5.01
C HIS A 47 11.41 -0.47 -5.85
N LEU A 48 10.27 -0.89 -5.31
CA LEU A 48 9.29 -1.70 -6.04
C LEU A 48 8.56 -0.89 -7.12
N ILE A 49 8.10 0.33 -6.82
CA ILE A 49 7.41 1.18 -7.80
C ILE A 49 8.33 1.56 -8.96
N LYS A 50 9.64 1.70 -8.72
CA LYS A 50 10.63 1.90 -9.79
C LYS A 50 10.67 0.74 -10.77
N LYS A 51 10.51 -0.50 -10.29
CA LYS A 51 10.39 -1.67 -11.17
C LYS A 51 9.13 -1.63 -12.03
N LEU A 52 8.08 -0.89 -11.63
CA LEU A 52 6.83 -0.75 -12.39
C LEU A 52 6.81 0.46 -13.34
N SER A 53 7.83 1.33 -13.28
CA SER A 53 7.89 2.56 -14.08
C SER A 53 7.91 2.35 -15.60
N HIS A 54 8.21 1.13 -16.06
CA HIS A 54 8.21 0.77 -17.47
C HIS A 54 6.80 0.41 -18.01
N ILE A 55 5.80 0.25 -17.13
CA ILE A 55 4.44 -0.12 -17.52
C ILE A 55 3.71 1.14 -18.00
N GLU A 56 3.38 1.18 -19.30
CA GLU A 56 2.63 2.29 -19.87
C GLU A 56 1.21 2.35 -19.28
N GLY A 57 0.75 3.57 -18.97
CA GLY A 57 -0.58 3.80 -18.41
C GLY A 57 -0.67 3.70 -16.88
N LEU A 58 0.36 3.19 -16.20
CA LEU A 58 0.41 3.12 -14.74
C LEU A 58 1.08 4.36 -14.13
N THR A 59 0.43 4.99 -13.15
CA THR A 59 1.00 6.06 -12.33
C THR A 59 0.81 5.70 -10.86
N ILE A 60 1.91 5.65 -10.10
CA ILE A 60 1.88 5.38 -8.66
C ILE A 60 2.46 6.58 -7.93
N GLU A 61 1.70 7.14 -7.00
CA GLU A 61 2.13 8.23 -6.14
C GLU A 61 2.37 7.70 -4.72
N LEU A 62 3.64 7.68 -4.28
CA LEU A 62 4.01 7.18 -2.96
C LEU A 62 3.90 8.27 -1.89
N HIS A 63 3.04 8.04 -0.91
CA HIS A 63 2.82 8.90 0.26
C HIS A 63 3.50 8.31 1.49
N THR A 64 4.55 8.98 1.96
CA THR A 64 5.23 8.62 3.21
C THR A 64 4.65 9.44 4.36
N ILE A 65 3.99 8.75 5.28
CA ILE A 65 3.26 9.39 6.38
C ILE A 65 4.12 9.41 7.64
N ILE A 66 4.24 10.60 8.25
CA ILE A 66 4.83 10.76 9.58
C ILE A 66 3.73 10.54 10.61
N ASN A 67 3.97 9.62 11.55
CA ASN A 67 3.06 9.35 12.64
C ASN A 67 3.15 10.48 13.68
N ASN A 68 2.15 11.35 13.75
CA ASN A 68 2.10 12.39 14.78
C ASN A 68 1.24 11.96 15.96
N PHE A 69 0.35 10.97 15.77
CA PHE A 69 -0.52 10.46 16.84
C PHE A 69 0.26 9.72 17.93
N PHE A 70 1.06 8.72 17.56
CA PHE A 70 1.93 7.98 18.49
C PHE A 70 3.34 8.57 18.60
N GLY A 71 3.66 9.54 17.75
CA GLY A 71 4.94 10.25 17.71
C GLY A 71 5.85 9.81 16.56
N PRO A 72 6.75 10.69 16.09
CA PRO A 72 7.46 10.54 14.82
C PRO A 72 8.50 9.40 14.81
N THR A 73 8.82 8.86 15.98
CA THR A 73 9.68 7.67 16.12
C THR A 73 8.95 6.37 15.76
N VAL A 74 7.61 6.41 15.69
CA VAL A 74 6.78 5.29 15.24
C VAL A 74 6.65 5.33 13.73
N THR A 75 7.48 4.54 13.05
CA THR A 75 7.70 4.65 11.59
C THR A 75 7.09 3.52 10.77
N VAL A 76 6.45 2.53 11.40
CA VAL A 76 5.84 1.38 10.73
C VAL A 76 4.45 1.70 10.21
N ALA A 77 4.06 1.08 9.08
CA ALA A 77 2.76 1.28 8.45
C ALA A 77 1.59 0.91 9.38
N GLY A 78 1.67 -0.22 10.08
CA GLY A 78 0.56 -0.72 10.90
C GLY A 78 0.23 0.07 12.16
N LEU A 79 0.96 1.16 12.43
CA LEU A 79 0.66 2.08 13.53
C LEU A 79 0.25 3.48 13.04
N LEU A 80 0.09 3.66 11.72
CA LEU A 80 -0.43 4.91 11.16
C LEU A 80 -1.92 5.08 11.49
N THR A 81 -2.33 6.32 11.61
CA THR A 81 -3.70 6.72 11.95
C THR A 81 -4.37 7.44 10.79
N ALA A 82 -5.70 7.37 10.70
CA ALA A 82 -6.43 8.01 9.62
C ALA A 82 -6.19 9.53 9.60
N GLN A 83 -6.15 10.17 10.78
CA GLN A 83 -5.87 11.61 10.87
C GLN A 83 -4.49 12.00 10.34
N ASP A 84 -3.47 11.16 10.53
CA ASP A 84 -2.11 11.46 10.05
C ASP A 84 -2.06 11.34 8.53
N ILE A 85 -2.74 10.34 7.97
CA ILE A 85 -2.89 10.15 6.53
C ILE A 85 -3.60 11.36 5.90
N ALA A 86 -4.78 11.72 6.43
CA ALA A 86 -5.59 12.83 5.92
C ALA A 86 -4.82 14.16 5.85
N ARG A 87 -4.02 14.46 6.88
CA ARG A 87 -3.21 15.68 6.94
C ARG A 87 -2.10 15.75 5.89
N HIS A 88 -1.53 14.61 5.50
CA HIS A 88 -0.40 14.59 4.55
C HIS A 88 -0.85 14.60 3.09
N ILE A 89 -1.94 13.89 2.76
CA ILE A 89 -2.32 13.63 1.37
C ILE A 89 -3.31 14.68 0.85
N GLY A 90 -4.23 15.15 1.69
CA GLY A 90 -5.30 16.06 1.26
C GLY A 90 -6.21 15.44 0.19
N ASN A 91 -6.81 16.29 -0.65
CA ASN A 91 -7.80 15.85 -1.64
C ASN A 91 -7.15 15.22 -2.89
N ILE A 92 -7.51 13.98 -3.21
CA ILE A 92 -7.02 13.21 -4.37
C ILE A 92 -8.05 13.04 -5.49
N LYS A 93 -9.13 13.84 -5.51
CA LYS A 93 -10.04 14.04 -6.65
C LYS A 93 -10.67 12.76 -7.22
N GLY A 94 -11.03 11.83 -6.35
CA GLY A 94 -11.66 10.55 -6.69
C GLY A 94 -10.68 9.46 -7.08
N GLU A 95 -9.37 9.70 -6.99
CA GLU A 95 -8.35 8.69 -7.30
C GLU A 95 -8.32 7.57 -6.25
N ILE A 96 -7.78 6.41 -6.64
CA ILE A 96 -7.69 5.23 -5.77
C ILE A 96 -6.52 5.42 -4.82
N PHE A 97 -6.70 5.09 -3.54
CA PHE A 97 -5.62 5.01 -2.57
C PHE A 97 -5.56 3.65 -1.89
N LEU A 98 -4.35 3.10 -1.79
CA LEU A 98 -4.10 1.79 -1.23
C LEU A 98 -3.82 1.90 0.27
N ILE A 99 -4.56 1.12 1.06
CA ILE A 99 -4.38 0.99 2.51
C ILE A 99 -3.94 -0.44 2.82
N PRO A 100 -2.71 -0.65 3.32
CA PRO A 100 -2.32 -1.95 3.86
C PRO A 100 -3.28 -2.36 4.99
N GLN A 101 -3.78 -3.59 4.93
CA GLN A 101 -4.71 -4.14 5.94
C GLN A 101 -4.17 -4.03 7.36
N VAL A 102 -2.84 -4.12 7.51
CA VAL A 102 -2.15 -3.96 8.81
C VAL A 102 -2.33 -2.58 9.46
N MET A 103 -2.80 -1.56 8.73
CA MET A 103 -3.14 -0.24 9.28
C MET A 103 -4.48 -0.22 10.02
N LEU A 104 -5.33 -1.21 9.74
CA LEU A 104 -6.66 -1.34 10.29
C LEU A 104 -6.63 -2.27 11.51
N LYS A 105 -7.56 -2.04 12.43
CA LYS A 105 -7.82 -2.97 13.54
C LYS A 105 -8.28 -4.32 12.97
N ALA A 106 -7.96 -5.39 13.69
CA ALA A 106 -8.32 -6.73 13.26
C ALA A 106 -9.84 -6.83 13.03
N ASP A 107 -10.22 -7.34 11.86
CA ASP A 107 -11.60 -7.59 11.45
C ASP A 107 -12.51 -6.35 11.39
N GLU A 108 -11.94 -5.14 11.39
CA GLU A 108 -12.68 -3.88 11.33
C GLU A 108 -12.06 -2.91 10.31
N GLU A 109 -12.90 -2.17 9.56
CA GLU A 109 -12.43 -1.07 8.70
C GLU A 109 -12.18 0.22 9.50
N VAL A 110 -11.46 0.10 10.62
CA VAL A 110 -11.22 1.16 11.61
C VAL A 110 -9.74 1.27 11.93
N PHE A 111 -9.21 2.49 11.97
CA PHE A 111 -7.81 2.79 12.33
C PHE A 111 -7.62 2.87 13.84
N LEU A 112 -6.37 2.93 14.30
CA LEU A 112 -6.03 3.02 15.73
C LEU A 112 -6.50 4.31 16.41
N ASP A 113 -6.85 5.35 15.66
CA ASP A 113 -7.45 6.61 16.16
C ASP A 113 -9.00 6.58 16.15
N ASP A 114 -9.60 5.40 16.08
CA ASP A 114 -11.06 5.14 16.09
C ASP A 114 -11.82 5.75 14.90
N ARG A 115 -11.12 6.18 13.86
CA ARG A 115 -11.72 6.66 12.61
C ARG A 115 -11.89 5.51 11.63
N SER A 116 -13.00 5.52 10.88
CA SER A 116 -13.27 4.50 9.88
C SER A 116 -12.52 4.77 8.56
N LEU A 117 -12.39 3.73 7.74
CA LEU A 117 -11.94 3.83 6.35
C LEU A 117 -12.85 4.75 5.52
N GLU A 118 -14.16 4.69 5.76
CA GLU A 118 -15.14 5.60 5.15
C GLU A 118 -14.87 7.07 5.52
N TRP A 119 -14.54 7.36 6.78
CA TRP A 119 -14.17 8.72 7.20
C TRP A 119 -12.95 9.20 6.41
N LEU A 120 -11.91 8.38 6.29
CA LEU A 120 -10.71 8.73 5.53
C LEU A 120 -11.00 8.94 4.04
N ALA A 121 -11.84 8.08 3.44
CA ALA A 121 -12.27 8.23 2.06
C ALA A 121 -12.97 9.58 1.81
N GLY A 122 -13.80 10.02 2.76
CA GLY A 122 -14.45 11.33 2.73
C GLY A 122 -13.47 12.51 2.81
N GLU A 123 -12.47 12.44 3.70
CA GLU A 123 -11.44 13.49 3.82
C GLU A 123 -10.56 13.61 2.57
N LEU A 124 -10.15 12.46 2.03
CA LEU A 124 -9.31 12.43 0.82
C LEU A 124 -10.11 12.67 -0.46
N GLN A 125 -11.45 12.61 -0.41
CA GLN A 125 -12.32 12.56 -1.59
C GLN A 125 -11.83 11.49 -2.56
N GLY A 126 -11.52 10.29 -2.06
CA GLY A 126 -10.86 9.23 -2.81
C GLY A 126 -11.54 7.87 -2.64
N MET A 127 -11.11 6.88 -3.42
CA MET A 127 -11.60 5.51 -3.33
C MET A 127 -10.61 4.62 -2.57
N PRO A 128 -10.92 4.14 -1.36
CA PRO A 128 -10.04 3.25 -0.63
C PRO A 128 -10.00 1.88 -1.30
N LEU A 129 -8.81 1.28 -1.34
CA LEU A 129 -8.63 -0.13 -1.64
C LEU A 129 -7.75 -0.74 -0.55
N VAL A 130 -8.32 -1.65 0.24
CA VAL A 130 -7.58 -2.39 1.27
C VAL A 130 -6.76 -3.48 0.59
N VAL A 131 -5.48 -3.57 0.93
CA VAL A 131 -4.54 -4.49 0.31
C VAL A 131 -3.86 -5.32 1.39
N GLU A 132 -3.85 -6.63 1.20
CA GLU A 132 -3.10 -7.53 2.06
C GLU A 132 -1.58 -7.29 1.94
N ASN A 133 -0.83 -7.69 2.96
CA ASN A 133 0.63 -7.54 2.95
C ASN A 133 1.31 -8.67 2.13
N GLN A 134 0.89 -8.82 0.87
CA GLN A 134 1.36 -9.83 -0.07
C GLN A 134 1.78 -9.17 -1.40
N GLY A 135 2.87 -9.67 -2.00
CA GLY A 135 3.48 -9.04 -3.18
C GLY A 135 2.59 -9.11 -4.43
N ARG A 136 1.85 -10.21 -4.59
CA ARG A 136 0.86 -10.39 -5.67
C ARG A 136 -0.34 -9.47 -5.49
N ALA A 137 -0.97 -9.48 -4.31
CA ALA A 137 -2.10 -8.61 -4.00
C ALA A 137 -1.76 -7.13 -4.20
N PHE A 138 -0.54 -6.72 -3.86
CA PHE A 138 -0.05 -5.39 -4.17
C PHE A 138 -0.02 -5.08 -5.67
N LEU A 139 0.50 -6.00 -6.50
CA LEU A 139 0.55 -5.83 -7.95
C LEU A 139 -0.84 -5.77 -8.58
N GLU A 140 -1.75 -6.65 -8.17
CA GLU A 140 -3.15 -6.64 -8.61
C GLU A 140 -3.83 -5.33 -8.23
N ALA A 141 -3.61 -4.84 -7.00
CA ALA A 141 -4.18 -3.58 -6.54
C ALA A 141 -3.67 -2.36 -7.32
N VAL A 142 -2.35 -2.27 -7.57
CA VAL A 142 -1.77 -1.13 -8.31
C VAL A 142 -2.13 -1.18 -9.79
N THR A 143 -2.17 -2.36 -10.42
CA THR A 143 -2.43 -2.50 -11.86
C THR A 143 -3.90 -2.62 -12.21
N GLY A 144 -4.74 -3.08 -11.27
CA GLY A 144 -6.15 -3.41 -11.52
C GLY A 144 -6.33 -4.67 -12.38
N LEU A 145 -5.28 -5.48 -12.52
CA LEU A 145 -5.33 -6.76 -13.23
C LEU A 145 -5.57 -7.89 -12.23
N ASP A 146 -6.27 -8.92 -12.69
CA ASP A 146 -6.32 -10.20 -12.00
C ASP A 146 -5.17 -11.06 -12.51
N LEU A 147 -4.17 -11.33 -11.67
CA LEU A 147 -2.99 -12.07 -12.05
C LEU A 147 -3.22 -13.54 -11.73
N GLU A 148 -4.09 -14.22 -12.49
CA GLU A 148 -4.26 -15.67 -12.37
C GLU A 148 -2.90 -16.36 -12.59
N GLY A 149 -2.34 -16.90 -11.51
CA GLY A 149 -1.10 -17.65 -11.50
C GLY A 149 -1.14 -18.62 -10.33
N GLU A 150 -0.90 -19.90 -10.62
CA GLU A 150 -0.92 -21.02 -9.68
C GLU A 150 -0.23 -20.65 -8.38
N ASP A 151 -0.93 -20.84 -7.25
CA ASP A 151 -0.27 -20.99 -5.97
C ASP A 151 0.78 -22.08 -6.15
N CYS A 152 2.06 -21.71 -6.17
CA CYS A 152 3.12 -22.70 -6.07
C CYS A 152 2.97 -23.37 -4.71
N GLU A 153 2.33 -24.54 -4.70
CA GLU A 153 2.33 -25.51 -3.58
C GLU A 153 3.75 -25.78 -3.05
#